data_AF-A0A3S3IXP6-F1
#
_entry.id   AF-A0A3S3IXP6-F1
#
_cell.length_a   1.000
_cell.length_b   1.000
_cell.length_c   1.000
_cell.angle_alpha   90.00
_cell.angle_beta   90.00
_cell.angle_gamma   90.00
#
_symmetry.space_group_name_H-M   'P 1'
#
loop_
_entity.id
_entity.type
_entity.pdbx_description
1 polymer ?
#
loop_
_entity_poly.entity_id
_entity_poly.type
_entity_poly.pdbx_seq_one_letter_code
_entity_poly.pdbx_strand_id
1 'polypeptide(L)'
;MARYRLQYSSAAIQAGLAAPLEPRLLRPEFQQRTWRSADGSLLQGFAGKGGFRLTTGNCVARICMASECSEAGWPLYACSDGRKRTMSVKSFVTATFDGVSYRRLSAPQE
;
A
#
# COMPACT_ATOMS: atom_id res chain seq x y z
N MET A 1 -17.67 6.70 37.11
CA MET A 1 -17.92 6.05 35.81
C MET A 1 -17.60 7.04 34.69
N ALA A 2 -16.51 6.86 33.95
CA ALA A 2 -16.16 7.72 32.83
C ALA A 2 -15.91 6.83 31.59
N ARG A 3 -16.90 6.77 30.69
CA ARG A 3 -16.79 6.08 29.40
C ARG A 3 -16.27 7.07 28.37
N TYR A 4 -14.95 7.20 28.25
CA TYR A 4 -14.35 7.80 27.07
C TYR A 4 -14.27 6.73 25.97
N ARG A 5 -15.35 6.59 25.19
CA ARG A 5 -15.32 5.83 23.93
C ARG A 5 -14.70 6.74 22.87
N LEU A 6 -13.45 6.47 22.51
CA LEU A 6 -12.78 7.00 21.32
C LEU A 6 -13.59 6.63 20.08
N GLN A 7 -14.40 7.56 19.58
CA GLN A 7 -14.98 7.53 18.24
C GLN A 7 -14.04 8.27 17.29
N TYR A 8 -12.97 7.60 16.85
CA TYR A 8 -12.10 8.12 15.77
C TYR A 8 -12.22 7.31 14.47
N SER A 9 -13.16 6.37 14.41
CA SER A 9 -13.26 5.40 13.30
C SER A 9 -14.22 5.80 12.18
N SER A 10 -15.00 6.87 12.34
CA SER A 10 -16.06 7.24 11.38
C SER A 10 -15.70 8.37 10.43
N ALA A 11 -14.76 9.26 10.77
CA ALA A 11 -14.42 10.41 9.91
C ALA A 11 -13.47 10.06 8.75
N ALA A 12 -12.65 9.02 8.88
CA ALA A 12 -11.71 8.61 7.83
C ALA A 12 -12.41 8.04 6.58
N ILE A 13 -13.63 7.51 6.74
CA ILE A 13 -14.39 6.89 5.64
C ILE A 13 -14.92 7.95 4.66
N GLN A 14 -15.14 9.19 5.11
CA GLN A 14 -15.69 10.26 4.27
C GLN A 14 -14.65 11.02 3.43
N ALA A 15 -13.35 10.89 3.73
CA ALA A 15 -12.30 11.61 3.00
C ALA A 15 -11.52 10.77 1.98
N GLY A 16 -11.82 9.47 1.83
CA GLY A 16 -11.02 8.56 0.99
C GLY A 16 -9.57 8.41 1.47
N LEU A 17 -9.26 8.87 2.69
CA LEU A 17 -7.93 8.87 3.24
C LEU A 17 -7.60 7.49 3.82
N ALA A 18 -6.50 6.90 3.37
CA ALA A 18 -6.01 5.65 3.92
C ALA A 18 -5.28 5.89 5.24
N ALA A 19 -5.47 4.98 6.21
CA ALA A 19 -4.65 4.97 7.41
C ALA A 19 -3.18 4.70 7.03
N PRO A 20 -2.21 5.50 7.51
CA PRO A 20 -0.79 5.21 7.32
C PRO A 20 -0.49 3.85 7.95
N LEU A 21 0.07 2.91 7.18
CA LEU A 21 0.57 1.66 7.76
C LEU A 21 1.94 1.94 8.36
N GLU A 22 2.13 1.64 9.64
CA GLU A 22 3.44 1.67 10.29
C GLU A 22 4.22 0.39 9.97
N PRO A 23 5.24 0.45 9.08
CA PRO A 23 5.90 -0.74 8.55
C PRO A 23 6.54 -1.62 9.62
N ARG A 24 7.04 -0.99 10.70
CA ARG A 24 7.72 -1.66 11.81
C ARG A 24 6.79 -2.45 12.73
N LEU A 25 5.49 -2.15 12.70
CA LEU A 25 4.48 -2.83 13.49
C LEU A 25 3.82 -3.99 12.74
N LEU A 26 4.11 -4.14 11.44
CA LEU A 26 3.62 -5.25 10.64
C LEU A 26 4.28 -6.55 11.07
N ARG A 27 3.49 -7.62 11.17
CA ARG A 27 4.04 -8.96 11.38
C ARG A 27 4.90 -9.37 10.17
N PRO A 28 5.91 -10.24 10.35
CA PRO A 28 6.86 -10.61 9.29
C PRO A 28 6.20 -11.09 8.00
N GLU A 29 5.10 -11.86 8.09
CA GLU A 29 4.33 -12.34 6.94
C GLU A 29 3.75 -11.22 6.09
N PHE A 30 3.38 -10.09 6.70
CA PHE A 30 2.89 -8.91 5.99
C PHE A 30 4.04 -8.09 5.42
N GLN A 31 5.19 -8.01 6.12
CA GLN A 31 6.38 -7.32 5.61
C GLN A 31 6.91 -7.98 4.33
N GLN A 32 6.84 -9.31 4.23
CA GLN A 32 7.24 -10.06 3.02
C GLN A 32 6.37 -9.76 1.80
N ARG A 33 5.15 -9.26 2.02
CA ARG A 33 4.18 -8.94 0.96
C ARG A 33 3.97 -7.43 0.81
N THR A 34 4.77 -6.62 1.50
CA THR A 34 4.62 -5.18 1.49
C THR A 34 5.89 -4.53 0.98
N TRP A 35 5.74 -3.61 0.03
CA TRP A 35 6.80 -2.75 -0.46
C TRP A 35 6.47 -1.30 -0.15
N ARG A 36 7.52 -0.49 0.04
CA ARG A 36 7.43 0.92 0.40
C ARG A 36 8.30 1.76 -0.53
N SER A 37 7.77 2.92 -0.92
CA SER A 37 8.51 3.95 -1.66
C SER A 37 8.96 5.09 -0.74
N ALA A 38 9.81 5.97 -1.26
CA ALA A 38 10.42 7.09 -0.54
C ALA A 38 9.39 8.16 -0.11
N ASP A 39 8.32 8.34 -0.88
CA ASP A 39 7.18 9.23 -0.58
C ASP A 39 6.24 8.67 0.51
N GLY A 40 6.52 7.45 0.99
CA GLY A 40 5.69 6.73 1.95
C GLY A 40 4.57 5.92 1.31
N SER A 41 4.42 5.92 -0.02
CA SER A 41 3.49 5.08 -0.74
C SER A 41 3.78 3.59 -0.47
N LEU A 42 2.74 2.76 -0.51
CA LEU A 42 2.82 1.35 -0.19
C LEU A 42 2.16 0.48 -1.26
N LEU A 43 2.77 -0.68 -1.50
CA LEU A 43 2.18 -1.80 -2.24
C LEU A 43 2.05 -2.96 -1.26
N GLN A 44 0.82 -3.39 -0.98
CA GLN A 44 0.56 -4.51 -0.08
C GLN A 44 -0.15 -5.63 -0.83
N GLY A 45 0.58 -6.72 -1.11
CA GLY A 45 0.04 -7.91 -1.77
C GLY A 45 -1.01 -8.62 -0.91
N PHE A 46 -2.12 -9.01 -1.53
CA PHE A 46 -3.13 -9.83 -0.87
C PHE A 46 -2.68 -11.28 -0.75
N ALA A 47 -3.23 -12.01 0.22
CA ALA A 47 -3.02 -13.44 0.32
C ALA A 47 -3.83 -14.16 -0.79
N GLY A 48 -3.16 -14.98 -1.61
CA GLY A 48 -3.80 -15.94 -2.51
C GLY A 48 -4.45 -15.39 -3.79
N LYS A 49 -4.79 -14.10 -3.87
CA LYS A 49 -5.32 -13.46 -5.08
C LYS A 49 -4.24 -12.55 -5.69
N GLY A 50 -4.01 -12.64 -7.00
CA GLY A 50 -2.99 -11.89 -7.76
C GLY A 50 -3.26 -10.37 -7.84
N GLY A 51 -3.33 -9.71 -6.69
CA GLY A 51 -3.61 -8.29 -6.57
C GLY A 51 -2.98 -7.70 -5.31
N PHE A 52 -3.06 -6.39 -5.18
CA PHE A 52 -2.51 -5.66 -4.06
C PHE A 52 -3.33 -4.42 -3.74
N ARG A 53 -3.24 -3.99 -2.50
CA ARG A 53 -3.66 -2.66 -2.09
C ARG A 53 -2.52 -1.68 -2.37
N LEU A 54 -2.80 -0.69 -3.20
CA LEU A 54 -1.93 0.44 -3.46
C LEU A 54 -2.34 1.59 -2.53
N THR A 55 -1.38 2.14 -1.80
CA THR A 55 -1.55 3.39 -1.06
C THR A 55 -0.65 4.44 -1.68
N THR A 56 -1.22 5.53 -2.20
CA THR A 56 -0.47 6.61 -2.89
C THR A 56 -0.76 7.98 -2.29
N GLY A 57 0.14 8.94 -2.51
CA GLY A 57 0.04 10.30 -2.01
C GLY A 57 1.22 10.65 -1.10
N ASN A 58 1.15 11.79 -0.41
CA ASN A 58 2.16 12.13 0.60
C ASN A 58 1.83 11.40 1.91
N CYS A 59 2.24 10.13 1.96
CA CYS A 59 1.92 9.26 3.07
C CYS A 59 2.76 9.51 4.31
N VAL A 60 3.90 10.18 4.16
CA VAL A 60 4.65 10.73 5.29
C VAL A 60 3.86 11.84 5.99
N ALA A 61 3.18 12.70 5.22
CA ALA A 61 2.29 13.74 5.73
C ALA A 61 0.87 13.25 6.09
N ARG A 62 0.63 11.93 6.06
CA ARG A 62 -0.69 11.29 6.31
C ARG A 62 -1.79 11.70 5.32
N ILE A 63 -1.41 12.14 4.12
CA ILE A 63 -2.33 12.47 3.02
C ILE A 63 -2.20 11.36 1.97
N CYS A 64 -2.81 10.21 2.27
CA CYS A 64 -2.79 9.01 1.43
C CYS A 64 -4.17 8.67 0.91
N MET A 65 -4.27 8.11 -0.29
CA MET A 65 -5.44 7.38 -0.77
C MET A 65 -5.10 5.91 -0.97
N ALA A 66 -6.08 5.02 -0.78
CA ALA A 66 -5.92 3.60 -1.04
C ALA A 66 -6.79 3.16 -2.22
N SER A 67 -6.19 2.40 -3.12
CA SER A 67 -6.84 1.76 -4.26
C SER A 67 -6.53 0.27 -4.24
N GLU A 68 -7.52 -0.56 -4.53
CA GLU A 68 -7.28 -1.99 -4.74
C GLU A 68 -6.97 -2.22 -6.21
N CYS A 69 -5.85 -2.89 -6.50
CA CYS A 69 -5.41 -3.18 -7.85
C CYS A 69 -5.39 -4.68 -8.08
N SER A 70 -6.07 -5.11 -9.14
CA SER A 70 -6.10 -6.50 -9.60
C SER A 70 -5.37 -6.64 -10.93
N GLU A 71 -4.78 -7.82 -11.16
CA GLU A 71 -4.13 -8.13 -12.42
C GLU A 71 -5.13 -8.06 -13.58
N ALA A 72 -4.78 -7.31 -14.62
CA ALA A 72 -5.57 -7.11 -15.84
C ALA A 72 -4.83 -7.65 -17.09
N GLY A 73 -3.97 -8.65 -16.88
CA GLY A 73 -3.02 -9.20 -17.85
C GLY A 73 -1.65 -8.55 -17.68
N TRP A 74 -0.67 -9.32 -17.18
CA TRP A 74 0.70 -8.85 -16.96
C TRP A 74 1.22 -8.05 -18.18
N PRO A 75 1.81 -6.85 -18.00
CA PRO A 75 2.17 -6.19 -16.74
C PRO A 75 1.10 -5.23 -16.20
N LEU A 76 -0.10 -5.24 -16.77
CA LEU A 76 -1.15 -4.28 -16.51
C LEU A 76 -1.97 -4.67 -15.26
N TYR A 77 -2.24 -3.69 -14.41
CA TYR A 77 -3.14 -3.81 -13.27
C TYR A 77 -4.26 -2.78 -13.40
N ALA A 78 -5.49 -3.20 -13.13
CA ALA A 78 -6.66 -2.32 -13.04
C ALA A 78 -6.92 -2.00 -11.57
N CYS A 79 -7.00 -0.72 -11.24
CA CYS A 79 -7.22 -0.27 -9.87
C CYS A 79 -8.64 0.29 -9.67
N SER A 80 -9.14 0.22 -8.44
CA SER A 80 -10.47 0.68 -8.06
C SER A 80 -10.71 2.17 -8.24
N ASP A 81 -9.65 2.96 -8.46
CA ASP A 81 -9.71 4.37 -8.84
C ASP A 81 -9.94 4.60 -10.34
N GLY A 82 -10.21 3.54 -11.10
CA GLY A 82 -10.48 3.58 -12.54
C GLY A 82 -9.23 3.67 -13.41
N ARG A 83 -8.03 3.78 -12.81
CA ARG A 83 -6.78 3.87 -13.56
C ARG A 83 -6.17 2.49 -13.77
N LYS A 84 -5.63 2.28 -14.97
CA LYS A 84 -4.77 1.14 -15.27
C LYS A 84 -3.33 1.56 -15.11
N ARG A 85 -2.53 0.71 -14.47
CA ARG A 85 -1.14 0.98 -14.12
C ARG A 85 -0.26 -0.20 -14.46
N THR A 86 0.99 0.07 -14.77
CA THR A 86 1.94 -0.94 -15.20
C THR A 86 2.86 -1.32 -14.05
N MET A 87 3.08 -2.63 -13.88
CA MET A 87 4.05 -3.20 -12.97
C MET A 87 5.33 -3.59 -13.72
N SER A 88 6.49 -3.26 -13.16
CA SER A 88 7.79 -3.72 -13.63
C SER A 88 8.59 -4.22 -12.43
N VAL A 89 8.88 -5.51 -12.39
CA VAL A 89 9.65 -6.10 -11.29
C VAL A 89 11.09 -6.24 -11.74
N LYS A 90 12.02 -5.50 -11.12
CA LYS A 90 13.46 -5.64 -11.36
C LYS A 90 14.04 -6.80 -10.55
N SER A 91 13.55 -6.98 -9.32
CA SER A 91 13.91 -8.09 -8.44
C SER A 91 12.78 -8.33 -7.43
N PHE A 92 12.81 -9.45 -6.70
CA PHE A 92 11.84 -9.69 -5.61
C PHE A 92 11.93 -8.64 -4.49
N VAL A 93 13.03 -7.90 -4.40
CA VAL A 93 13.25 -6.80 -3.45
C VAL A 93 12.69 -5.49 -3.98
N THR A 94 12.82 -5.22 -5.28
CA THR A 94 12.49 -3.92 -5.87
C THR A 94 11.46 -4.06 -7.00
N ALA A 95 10.31 -3.44 -6.80
CA ALA A 95 9.24 -3.36 -7.79
C ALA A 95 9.03 -1.90 -8.21
N THR A 96 8.75 -1.66 -9.48
CA THR A 96 8.33 -0.36 -10.00
C THR A 96 6.86 -0.47 -10.39
N PHE A 97 6.02 0.40 -9.87
CA PHE A 97 4.60 0.44 -10.18
C PHE A 97 4.17 1.86 -10.52
N ASP A 98 3.54 2.04 -11.68
CA ASP A 98 3.15 3.38 -12.17
C ASP A 98 4.33 4.37 -12.23
N GLY A 99 5.53 3.86 -12.55
CA GLY A 99 6.79 4.64 -12.57
C GLY A 99 7.42 4.91 -11.20
N VAL A 100 6.75 4.53 -10.10
CA VAL A 100 7.27 4.70 -8.73
C VAL A 100 8.03 3.45 -8.29
N SER A 101 9.24 3.62 -7.75
CA SER A 101 10.06 2.52 -7.23
C SER A 101 9.70 2.21 -5.78
N TYR A 102 9.51 0.93 -5.47
CA TYR A 102 9.18 0.40 -4.15
C TYR A 102 10.17 -0.69 -3.74
N ARG A 103 10.58 -0.68 -2.47
CA ARG A 103 11.46 -1.67 -1.85
C ARG A 103 10.69 -2.52 -0.83
N ARG A 104 10.89 -3.84 -0.85
CA ARG A 104 10.22 -4.76 0.06
C ARG A 104 10.64 -4.50 1.51
N LEU A 105 9.68 -4.49 2.43
CA LEU A 105 9.96 -4.22 3.84
C LEU A 105 10.75 -5.33 4.53
N SER A 106 10.58 -6.58 4.09
CA SER A 106 11.35 -7.71 4.62
C SER A 106 12.78 -7.81 4.09
N ALA A 107 13.19 -6.94 3.16
CA ALA A 107 14.55 -6.96 2.64
C ALA A 107 15.52 -6.38 3.68
N PRO A 108 16.78 -6.90 3.75
CA PRO A 108 17.80 -6.33 4.62
C PRO A 108 17.95 -4.82 4.40
N GLN A 109 18.18 -4.07 5.47
CA GLN A 109 18.54 -2.67 5.34
C GLN A 109 19.94 -2.60 4.72
N GLU A 110 20.12 -1.75 3.70
CA GLU A 110 21.46 -1.40 3.19
C GLU A 110 22.14 -0.39 4.13
#